data_AF-A0A8B7PGK5-F1
#
_entry.id   AF-A0A8B7PGK5-F1
#
_cell.length_a   1.000
_cell.length_b   1.000
_cell.length_c   1.000
_cell.angle_alpha   90.00
_cell.angle_beta   90.00
_cell.angle_gamma   90.00
#
_symmetry.space_group_name_H-M   'P 1'
#
loop_
_entity.id
_entity.type
_entity.pdbx_description
1 polymer ?
#
loop_
_entity_poly.entity_id
_entity_poly.type
_entity_poly.pdbx_seq_one_letter_code
_entity_poly.pdbx_strand_id
1 'polypeptide(L)'
;MTCESCVADITGVSYRLTQGVIKHIIPAVASTNAVIAAACATECLKVATQVAHHMNNYCVFNDADGIYTYTYEHEKKSTCLVCGQVPQELSMAPTDSLQNLIDKLKDSPQYQMSNPGIQAMIEGKTKSLYLHSPASIEQKLRQYLKISLADLGLSDGVQLVVADVTSPNSIIFNLRLSLPMDVS
;
A
#
# COMPACT_ATOMS: atom_id res chain seq x y z
N MET A 1 9.65 -9.94 40.66
CA MET A 1 9.54 -9.27 39.36
C MET A 1 9.93 -7.81 39.54
N THR A 2 11.22 -7.52 39.42
CA THR A 2 11.73 -6.14 39.38
C THR A 2 11.49 -5.62 37.96
N CYS A 3 10.78 -4.50 37.84
CA CYS A 3 10.45 -3.91 36.56
C CYS A 3 11.71 -3.34 35.90
N GLU A 4 12.10 -3.82 34.71
CA GLU A 4 13.26 -3.35 33.95
C GLU A 4 13.13 -1.87 33.52
N SER A 5 11.94 -1.27 33.58
CA SER A 5 11.73 0.16 33.30
C SER A 5 12.47 1.09 34.28
N CYS A 6 12.85 0.61 35.46
CA CYS A 6 13.67 1.37 36.42
C CYS A 6 15.13 1.52 35.96
N VAL A 7 15.60 0.72 35.00
CA VAL A 7 17.00 0.73 34.53
C VAL A 7 17.30 1.90 33.60
N ALA A 8 16.27 2.44 32.94
CA ALA A 8 16.41 3.52 31.96
C ALA A 8 15.78 4.87 32.41
N ASP A 9 15.37 4.98 33.69
CA ASP A 9 14.67 6.15 34.25
C ASP A 9 13.42 6.58 33.44
N ILE A 10 12.70 5.59 32.89
CA ILE A 10 11.49 5.84 32.08
C ILE A 10 10.26 5.76 32.98
N THR A 11 9.59 6.90 33.14
CA THR A 11 8.34 7.02 33.91
C THR A 11 7.11 6.95 32.98
N GLY A 12 5.92 6.71 33.55
CA GLY A 12 4.65 6.73 32.80
C GLY A 12 4.21 5.40 32.18
N VAL A 13 4.96 4.31 32.39
CA VAL A 13 4.54 2.96 31.97
C VAL A 13 3.37 2.50 32.86
N SER A 14 2.19 2.35 32.26
CA SER A 14 0.97 1.89 32.93
C SER A 14 0.31 0.76 32.14
N TYR A 15 -0.50 -0.07 32.80
CA TYR A 15 -1.24 -1.15 32.13
C TYR A 15 -2.10 -0.63 30.97
N ARG A 16 -2.74 0.54 31.13
CA ARG A 16 -3.51 1.20 30.07
C ARG A 16 -2.64 1.56 28.87
N LEU A 17 -1.45 2.13 29.10
CA LEU A 17 -0.51 2.46 28.02
C LEU A 17 -0.01 1.19 27.33
N THR A 18 0.36 0.15 28.09
CA THR A 18 0.80 -1.14 27.53
C THR A 18 -0.28 -1.79 26.67
N GLN A 19 -1.54 -1.77 27.11
CA GLN A 19 -2.66 -2.24 26.29
C GLN A 19 -2.83 -1.41 25.02
N GLY A 20 -2.75 -0.08 25.13
CA GLY A 20 -2.83 0.84 24.00
C GLY A 20 -1.77 0.56 22.94
N VAL A 21 -0.51 0.39 23.37
CA VAL A 21 0.64 0.10 22.52
C VAL A 21 0.52 -1.30 21.88
N ILE A 22 0.28 -2.36 22.67
CA ILE A 22 0.26 -3.73 22.14
C ILE A 22 -0.86 -3.93 21.12
N LYS A 23 -2.05 -3.38 21.39
CA LYS A 23 -3.24 -3.61 20.55
C LYS A 23 -3.48 -2.51 19.52
N HIS A 24 -2.65 -1.46 19.47
CA HIS A 24 -2.89 -0.27 18.65
C HIS A 24 -4.32 0.28 18.87
N ILE A 25 -4.72 0.46 20.15
CA ILE A 25 -6.10 0.86 20.49
C ILE A 25 -6.40 2.26 19.96
N ILE A 26 -7.43 2.37 19.11
CA ILE A 26 -8.02 3.65 18.70
C ILE A 26 -9.11 4.02 19.72
N PRO A 27 -9.01 5.15 20.44
CA PRO A 27 -10.07 5.61 21.33
C PRO A 27 -11.37 5.84 20.57
N ALA A 28 -12.50 5.37 21.11
CA ALA A 28 -13.80 5.47 20.45
C ALA A 28 -14.90 5.84 21.45
N VAL A 29 -15.87 6.63 20.98
CA VAL A 29 -17.07 7.03 21.73
C VAL A 29 -18.31 6.88 20.83
N ALA A 30 -19.46 6.62 21.46
CA ALA A 30 -20.69 6.33 20.73
C ALA A 30 -21.18 7.52 19.88
N SER A 31 -20.96 8.77 20.33
CA SER A 31 -21.40 9.99 19.65
C SER A 31 -20.80 10.13 18.25
N THR A 32 -19.47 10.01 18.12
CA THR A 32 -18.77 10.13 16.83
C THR A 32 -19.24 9.06 15.84
N ASN A 33 -19.40 7.81 16.31
CA ASN A 33 -19.92 6.72 15.48
C ASN A 33 -21.37 6.96 15.03
N ALA A 34 -22.21 7.51 15.91
CA ALA A 34 -23.60 7.83 15.58
C ALA A 34 -23.70 8.92 14.51
N VAL A 35 -22.89 9.98 14.60
CA VAL A 35 -22.85 11.08 13.62
C VAL A 35 -22.42 10.56 12.24
N ILE A 36 -21.32 9.81 12.18
CA ILE A 36 -20.83 9.24 10.91
C ILE A 36 -21.83 8.24 10.32
N ALA A 37 -22.41 7.37 11.14
CA ALA A 37 -23.40 6.40 10.68
C ALA A 37 -24.66 7.09 10.13
N ALA A 38 -25.13 8.16 10.77
CA ALA A 38 -26.26 8.95 10.29
C ALA A 38 -25.97 9.60 8.93
N ALA A 39 -24.78 10.16 8.74
CA ALA A 39 -24.35 10.71 7.46
C ALA A 39 -24.31 9.62 6.36
N CYS A 40 -23.68 8.48 6.63
CA CYS A 40 -23.60 7.35 5.69
C CYS A 40 -25.00 6.82 5.31
N ALA A 41 -25.89 6.61 6.30
CA ALA A 41 -27.24 6.12 6.05
C ALA A 41 -28.06 7.10 5.19
N THR A 42 -27.89 8.40 5.44
CA THR A 42 -28.53 9.46 4.65
C THR A 42 -28.04 9.44 3.20
N GLU A 43 -26.73 9.31 2.96
CA GLU A 43 -26.19 9.22 1.60
C GLU A 43 -26.60 7.92 0.89
N CYS A 44 -26.65 6.79 1.61
CA CYS A 44 -27.19 5.54 1.06
C CYS A 44 -28.65 5.70 0.61
N LEU A 45 -29.49 6.38 1.40
CA LEU A 45 -30.87 6.66 1.03
C LEU A 45 -30.95 7.53 -0.23
N LYS A 46 -30.16 8.61 -0.29
CA LYS A 46 -30.10 9.50 -1.46
C LYS A 46 -29.68 8.74 -2.72
N VAL A 47 -28.64 7.90 -2.65
CA VAL A 47 -28.18 7.09 -3.79
C VAL A 47 -29.24 6.05 -4.20
N ALA A 48 -29.88 5.35 -3.26
CA ALA A 48 -30.84 4.30 -3.57
C ALA A 48 -32.15 4.83 -4.16
N THR A 49 -32.62 5.99 -3.68
CA THR A 49 -33.95 6.52 -4.03
C THR A 49 -33.90 7.68 -5.01
N GLN A 50 -32.72 8.29 -5.22
CA GLN A 50 -32.55 9.52 -5.96
C GLN A 50 -33.44 10.67 -5.47
N VAL A 51 -33.84 10.66 -4.18
CA VAL A 51 -34.71 11.68 -3.58
C VAL A 51 -34.06 13.06 -3.48
N ALA A 52 -32.73 13.11 -3.45
CA ALA A 52 -31.95 14.34 -3.43
C ALA A 52 -30.55 14.10 -4.02
N HIS A 53 -29.84 15.19 -4.34
CA HIS A 53 -28.43 15.10 -4.69
C HIS A 53 -27.59 14.57 -3.52
N HIS A 54 -26.69 13.64 -3.83
CA HIS A 54 -25.76 13.05 -2.88
C HIS A 54 -24.52 13.94 -2.71
N MET A 55 -23.84 13.78 -1.57
CA MET A 55 -22.61 14.47 -1.23
C MET A 55 -21.47 14.12 -2.20
N ASN A 56 -20.65 15.11 -2.54
CA ASN A 56 -19.52 14.95 -3.44
C ASN A 56 -18.29 14.38 -2.71
N ASN A 57 -18.31 13.06 -2.50
CA ASN A 57 -17.23 12.15 -2.09
C ASN A 57 -16.55 12.29 -0.71
N TYR A 58 -16.41 13.47 -0.09
CA TYR A 58 -15.68 13.58 1.18
C TYR A 58 -16.32 14.51 2.21
N CYS A 59 -16.28 14.09 3.48
CA CYS A 59 -16.69 14.86 4.64
C CYS A 59 -15.75 14.60 5.82
N VAL A 60 -15.32 15.67 6.48
CA VAL A 60 -14.59 15.63 7.75
C VAL A 60 -15.53 16.06 8.86
N PHE A 61 -15.50 15.35 9.98
CA PHE A 61 -16.18 15.71 11.23
C PHE A 61 -15.15 15.81 12.36
N ASN A 62 -15.25 16.85 13.18
CA ASN A 62 -14.44 17.04 14.37
C ASN A 62 -15.27 17.72 15.47
N ASP A 63 -15.26 17.15 16.67
CA ASP A 63 -15.96 17.63 17.86
C ASP A 63 -15.04 17.96 19.06
N ALA A 64 -13.74 18.14 18.81
CA ALA A 64 -12.76 18.46 19.85
C ALA A 64 -12.92 19.90 20.39
N ASP A 65 -13.25 20.85 19.52
CA ASP A 65 -13.56 22.25 19.88
C ASP A 65 -14.82 22.71 19.13
N GLY A 66 -15.95 22.71 19.84
CA GLY A 66 -17.26 22.88 19.23
C GLY A 66 -17.62 21.73 18.27
N ILE A 67 -18.45 22.01 17.26
CA ILE A 67 -18.80 21.05 16.22
C ILE A 67 -18.35 21.62 14.88
N TYR A 68 -17.42 20.91 14.23
CA TYR A 68 -16.88 21.28 12.94
C TYR A 68 -17.15 20.20 11.90
N THR A 69 -17.66 20.61 10.75
CA THR A 69 -17.80 19.75 9.58
C THR A 69 -17.29 20.46 8.33
N TYR A 70 -16.64 19.72 7.45
CA TYR A 70 -16.14 20.23 6.19
C TYR A 70 -16.36 19.22 5.07
N THR A 71 -17.09 19.63 4.05
CA THR A 71 -17.36 18.82 2.85
C THR A 71 -16.66 19.43 1.66
N TYR A 72 -16.00 18.59 0.86
CA TYR A 72 -15.27 19.03 -0.32
C TYR A 72 -15.14 17.86 -1.29
N GLU A 73 -14.97 18.19 -2.57
CA GLU A 73 -14.69 17.20 -3.60
C GLU A 73 -13.19 16.83 -3.56
N HIS A 74 -12.90 15.60 -3.15
CA HIS A 74 -11.55 15.05 -3.21
C HIS A 74 -11.22 14.63 -4.65
N GLU A 75 -10.11 15.15 -5.19
CA GLU A 75 -9.74 14.90 -6.59
C GLU A 75 -9.33 13.45 -6.83
N LYS A 76 -9.78 12.90 -7.97
CA LYS A 76 -9.35 11.56 -8.41
C LYS A 76 -7.92 11.64 -8.93
N LYS A 77 -6.98 10.99 -8.24
CA LYS A 77 -5.61 10.80 -8.75
C LYS A 77 -5.63 9.96 -10.03
N SER A 78 -5.20 10.52 -11.15
CA SER A 78 -5.15 9.85 -12.46
C SER A 78 -4.21 8.65 -12.48
N THR A 79 -3.14 8.68 -11.68
CA THR A 79 -2.15 7.61 -11.53
C THR A 79 -2.45 6.67 -10.35
N CYS A 80 -3.72 6.57 -9.93
CA CYS A 80 -4.11 5.65 -8.86
C CYS A 80 -3.91 4.18 -9.29
N LEU A 81 -3.24 3.40 -8.45
CA LEU A 81 -2.96 1.98 -8.69
C LEU A 81 -4.23 1.11 -8.75
N VAL A 82 -5.30 1.55 -8.09
CA VAL A 82 -6.53 0.77 -7.93
C VAL A 82 -7.56 1.16 -8.98
N CYS A 83 -7.90 2.45 -9.08
CA CYS A 83 -8.99 2.93 -9.95
C CYS A 83 -8.51 3.65 -11.22
N GLY A 84 -7.19 3.78 -11.42
CA GLY A 84 -6.61 4.37 -12.63
C GLY A 84 -6.50 3.37 -13.78
N GLN A 85 -6.26 2.08 -13.50
CA GLN A 85 -6.05 1.02 -14.51
C GLN A 85 -5.00 1.35 -15.59
N VAL A 86 -4.09 2.29 -15.31
CA VAL A 86 -2.99 2.65 -16.19
C VAL A 86 -1.72 1.94 -15.72
N PRO A 87 -0.98 1.26 -16.63
CA PRO A 87 0.32 0.70 -16.30
C PRO A 87 1.25 1.76 -15.69
N GLN A 88 1.88 1.43 -14.57
CA GLN A 88 2.80 2.35 -13.89
C GLN A 88 4.20 2.22 -14.46
N GLU A 89 4.91 3.34 -14.59
CA GLU A 89 6.32 3.29 -15.01
C GLU A 89 7.21 3.00 -13.80
N LEU A 90 8.10 2.01 -13.95
CA LEU A 90 9.05 1.63 -12.91
C LEU A 90 10.47 1.71 -13.46
N SER A 91 11.17 2.77 -13.09
CA SER A 91 12.56 2.98 -13.53
C SER A 91 13.54 2.27 -12.61
N MET A 92 14.43 1.45 -13.17
CA MET A 92 15.49 0.72 -12.45
C MET A 92 16.78 0.64 -13.26
N ALA A 93 17.91 0.41 -12.61
CA ALA A 93 19.16 0.14 -13.31
C ALA A 93 19.21 -1.32 -13.79
N PRO A 94 19.84 -1.62 -14.93
CA PRO A 94 20.02 -3.00 -15.39
C PRO A 94 20.78 -3.88 -14.39
N THR A 95 21.67 -3.27 -13.61
CA THR A 95 22.49 -3.91 -12.56
C THR A 95 21.75 -4.12 -11.25
N ASP A 96 20.55 -3.54 -11.08
CA ASP A 96 19.76 -3.73 -9.87
C ASP A 96 19.37 -5.20 -9.70
N SER A 97 19.32 -5.64 -8.45
CA SER A 97 18.87 -6.99 -8.13
C SER A 97 17.34 -7.08 -8.08
N LEU A 98 16.80 -8.29 -8.23
CA LEU A 98 15.37 -8.54 -8.01
C LEU A 98 14.94 -8.18 -6.58
N GLN A 99 15.84 -8.30 -5.60
CA GLN A 99 15.60 -7.85 -4.23
C GLN A 99 15.36 -6.33 -4.16
N ASN A 100 16.19 -5.53 -4.84
CA ASN A 100 16.00 -4.06 -4.89
C ASN A 100 14.65 -3.68 -5.49
N LEU A 101 14.17 -4.45 -6.49
CA LEU A 101 12.85 -4.25 -7.09
C LEU A 101 11.74 -4.48 -6.06
N ILE A 102 11.82 -5.58 -5.29
CA ILE A 102 10.86 -5.90 -4.24
C ILE A 102 10.88 -4.84 -3.15
N ASP A 103 12.06 -4.45 -2.68
CA ASP A 103 12.22 -3.44 -1.63
C ASP A 103 11.65 -2.10 -2.08
N LYS A 104 11.90 -1.70 -3.34
CA LYS A 104 11.30 -0.50 -3.93
C LYS A 104 9.77 -0.55 -3.96
N LEU A 105 9.16 -1.70 -4.22
CA LEU A 105 7.71 -1.87 -4.19
C LEU A 105 7.13 -1.82 -2.76
N LYS A 106 7.91 -2.21 -1.75
CA LYS A 106 7.51 -2.16 -0.33
C LYS A 106 7.69 -0.76 0.27
N ASP A 107 8.85 -0.16 0.06
CA ASP A 107 9.28 1.06 0.73
C ASP A 107 8.75 2.33 0.04
N SER A 108 8.40 2.25 -1.24
CA SER A 108 7.87 3.41 -1.95
C SER A 108 6.54 3.84 -1.34
N PRO A 109 6.40 5.11 -0.92
CA PRO A 109 5.16 5.62 -0.34
C PRO A 109 4.00 5.61 -1.34
N GLN A 110 4.28 5.49 -2.64
CA GLN A 110 3.26 5.33 -3.68
C GLN A 110 2.63 3.94 -3.69
N TYR A 111 3.41 2.89 -3.39
CA TYR A 111 3.03 1.49 -3.59
C TYR A 111 2.69 0.79 -2.26
N GLN A 112 3.54 0.95 -1.24
CA GLN A 112 3.38 0.40 0.12
C GLN A 112 2.92 -1.08 0.14
N MET A 113 3.45 -1.89 -0.78
CA MET A 113 3.05 -3.29 -0.92
C MET A 113 3.57 -4.10 0.27
N SER A 114 2.80 -5.09 0.74
CA SER A 114 3.22 -5.91 1.88
C SER A 114 4.12 -7.06 1.44
N ASN A 115 3.64 -7.89 0.51
CA ASN A 115 4.28 -9.10 0.01
C ASN A 115 4.08 -9.23 -1.51
N PRO A 116 4.73 -8.37 -2.32
CA PRO A 116 4.53 -8.35 -3.76
C PRO A 116 5.05 -9.65 -4.41
N GLY A 117 4.18 -10.33 -5.14
CA GLY A 117 4.50 -11.39 -6.07
C GLY A 117 4.68 -10.82 -7.48
N ILE A 118 5.79 -11.16 -8.13
CA ILE A 118 6.21 -10.57 -9.41
C ILE A 118 6.27 -11.67 -10.47
N GLN A 119 5.56 -11.44 -11.57
CA GLN A 119 5.59 -12.27 -12.77
C GLN A 119 5.92 -11.38 -13.98
N ALA A 120 6.67 -11.93 -14.93
CA ALA A 120 7.04 -11.23 -16.15
C ALA A 120 6.82 -12.11 -17.37
N MET A 121 6.54 -11.50 -18.51
CA MET A 121 6.55 -12.17 -19.80
C MET A 121 7.96 -12.12 -20.37
N ILE A 122 8.63 -13.28 -20.43
CA ILE A 122 10.00 -13.41 -20.98
C ILE A 122 9.93 -14.43 -22.11
N GLU A 123 10.41 -14.05 -23.30
CA GLU A 123 10.44 -14.91 -24.51
C GLU A 123 9.08 -15.57 -24.83
N GLY A 124 7.97 -14.85 -24.62
CA GLY A 124 6.62 -15.34 -24.88
C GLY A 124 6.05 -16.31 -23.85
N LYS A 125 6.75 -16.57 -22.73
CA LYS A 125 6.25 -17.38 -21.60
C LYS A 125 6.14 -16.54 -20.34
N THR A 126 5.08 -16.79 -19.56
CA THR A 126 4.95 -16.20 -18.23
C THR A 126 5.90 -16.88 -17.27
N LYS A 127 6.88 -16.14 -16.77
CA LYS A 127 7.86 -16.61 -15.79
C LYS A 127 7.60 -15.91 -14.45
N SER A 128 7.37 -16.70 -13.41
CA SER A 128 7.28 -16.20 -12.05
C SER A 128 8.69 -15.89 -11.53
N LEU A 129 8.97 -14.62 -11.24
CA LEU A 129 10.26 -14.18 -10.73
C LEU A 129 10.34 -14.35 -9.21
N TYR A 130 9.29 -13.93 -8.51
CA TYR A 130 9.17 -14.08 -7.08
C TYR A 130 7.71 -14.25 -6.67
N LEU A 131 7.46 -15.16 -5.73
CA LEU A 131 6.15 -15.37 -5.13
C LEU A 131 6.37 -15.65 -3.65
N HIS A 132 5.68 -14.90 -2.79
CA HIS A 132 5.78 -15.09 -1.34
C HIS A 132 5.05 -16.37 -0.85
N SER A 133 4.00 -16.78 -1.55
CA SER A 133 3.21 -17.97 -1.20
C SER A 133 2.85 -18.77 -2.45
N PRO A 134 2.85 -20.11 -2.39
CA PRO A 134 3.20 -20.99 -1.25
C PRO A 134 4.72 -21.16 -1.02
N ALA A 135 5.11 -21.50 0.22
CA ALA A 135 6.52 -21.55 0.68
C ALA A 135 7.45 -22.45 -0.15
N SER A 136 6.90 -23.53 -0.74
CA SER A 136 7.64 -24.44 -1.61
C SER A 136 8.12 -23.76 -2.91
N ILE A 137 7.35 -22.80 -3.43
CA ILE A 137 7.71 -22.01 -4.60
C ILE A 137 8.65 -20.88 -4.18
N GLU A 138 8.38 -20.21 -3.06
CA GLU A 138 9.23 -19.14 -2.55
C GLU A 138 10.68 -19.62 -2.35
N GLN A 139 10.88 -20.79 -1.73
CA GLN A 139 12.22 -21.36 -1.52
C GLN A 139 13.00 -21.58 -2.82
N LYS A 140 12.32 -22.00 -3.89
CA LYS A 140 12.93 -22.19 -5.22
C LYS A 140 13.24 -20.85 -5.88
N LEU A 141 12.39 -19.86 -5.72
CA LEU A 141 12.54 -18.54 -6.35
C LEU A 141 13.51 -17.63 -5.59
N ARG A 142 13.78 -17.89 -4.30
CA ARG A 142 14.74 -17.13 -3.47
C ARG A 142 16.14 -17.05 -4.07
N GLN A 143 16.55 -18.06 -4.86
CA GLN A 143 17.83 -18.04 -5.56
C GLN A 143 17.94 -16.89 -6.58
N TYR A 144 16.82 -16.44 -7.13
CA TYR A 144 16.77 -15.36 -8.13
C TYR A 144 16.84 -13.95 -7.51
N LEU A 145 16.67 -13.81 -6.20
CA LEU A 145 16.61 -12.50 -5.52
C LEU A 145 17.90 -11.69 -5.67
N LYS A 146 19.05 -12.36 -5.66
CA LYS A 146 20.37 -11.72 -5.76
C LYS A 146 20.84 -11.51 -7.20
N ILE A 147 20.08 -12.01 -8.18
CA ILE A 147 20.43 -11.91 -9.60
C ILE A 147 19.99 -10.53 -10.12
N SER A 148 20.78 -9.97 -11.04
CA SER A 148 20.46 -8.70 -11.67
C SER A 148 19.25 -8.82 -12.61
N LEU A 149 18.53 -7.72 -12.83
CA LEU A 149 17.38 -7.70 -13.74
C LEU A 149 17.80 -8.07 -15.18
N ALA A 150 18.99 -7.64 -15.61
CA ALA A 150 19.54 -8.00 -16.92
C ALA A 150 19.81 -9.51 -17.03
N ASP A 151 20.43 -10.12 -16.03
CA ASP A 151 20.74 -11.56 -16.01
C ASP A 151 19.48 -12.44 -15.90
N LEU A 152 18.38 -11.88 -15.36
CA LEU A 152 17.08 -12.55 -15.34
C LEU A 152 16.39 -12.59 -16.71
N GLY A 153 16.93 -11.87 -17.70
CA GLY A 153 16.36 -11.76 -19.04
C GLY A 153 15.26 -10.71 -19.16
N LEU A 154 15.23 -9.73 -18.25
CA LEU A 154 14.30 -8.60 -18.35
C LEU A 154 14.92 -7.53 -19.26
N SER A 155 14.23 -7.22 -20.34
CA SER A 155 14.59 -6.11 -21.23
C SER A 155 13.81 -4.84 -20.89
N ASP A 156 14.27 -3.72 -21.44
CA ASP A 156 13.54 -2.45 -21.35
C ASP A 156 12.14 -2.58 -21.98
N GLY A 157 11.13 -2.00 -21.33
CA GLY A 157 9.74 -2.03 -21.78
C GLY A 157 8.95 -3.31 -21.43
N VAL A 158 9.55 -4.27 -20.71
CA VAL A 158 8.84 -5.47 -20.25
C VAL A 158 7.75 -5.11 -19.25
N GLN A 159 6.58 -5.72 -19.41
CA GLN A 159 5.49 -5.62 -18.46
C GLN A 159 5.68 -6.60 -17.31
N LEU A 160 5.74 -6.06 -16.09
CA LEU A 160 5.70 -6.82 -14.86
C LEU A 160 4.27 -6.84 -14.33
N VAL A 161 3.77 -8.04 -14.06
CA VAL A 161 2.50 -8.24 -13.39
C VAL A 161 2.79 -8.47 -11.93
N VAL A 162 2.38 -7.52 -11.09
CA VAL A 162 2.61 -7.55 -9.65
C VAL A 162 1.28 -7.78 -8.93
N ALA A 163 1.22 -8.81 -8.10
CA ALA A 163 0.08 -9.12 -7.27
C ALA A 163 0.47 -9.03 -5.79
N ASP A 164 -0.36 -8.41 -4.96
CA ASP A 164 -0.07 -8.24 -3.54
C ASP A 164 -1.36 -8.29 -2.71
N VAL A 165 -1.24 -8.61 -1.42
CA VAL A 165 -2.38 -8.66 -0.49
C VAL A 165 -3.04 -7.30 -0.26
N THR A 166 -2.36 -6.19 -0.56
CA THR A 166 -2.89 -4.84 -0.44
C THR A 166 -3.93 -4.49 -1.51
N SER A 167 -4.01 -5.25 -2.60
CA SER A 167 -4.92 -4.98 -3.71
C SER A 167 -5.53 -6.27 -4.29
N PRO A 168 -6.84 -6.30 -4.59
CA PRO A 168 -7.48 -7.50 -5.14
C PRO A 168 -7.09 -7.76 -6.60
N ASN A 169 -6.64 -6.73 -7.32
CA ASN A 169 -6.27 -6.81 -8.73
C ASN A 169 -4.76 -6.73 -8.89
N SER A 170 -4.21 -7.45 -9.87
CA SER A 170 -2.81 -7.30 -10.24
C SER A 170 -2.53 -5.94 -10.86
N ILE A 171 -1.45 -5.30 -10.45
CA ILE A 171 -0.97 -4.02 -10.98
C ILE A 171 0.08 -4.31 -12.05
N ILE A 172 -0.05 -3.64 -13.19
CA ILE A 172 0.88 -3.77 -14.31
C ILE A 172 1.91 -2.64 -14.22
N PHE A 173 3.19 -2.99 -14.25
CA PHE A 173 4.30 -2.06 -14.32
C PHE A 173 5.02 -2.20 -15.65
N ASN A 174 5.26 -1.07 -16.32
CA ASN A 174 6.19 -0.99 -17.43
C ASN A 174 7.58 -0.73 -16.86
N LEU A 175 8.45 -1.73 -16.95
CA LEU A 175 9.83 -1.61 -16.51
C LEU A 175 10.61 -0.72 -17.48
N ARG A 176 11.23 0.33 -16.97
CA ARG A 176 12.20 1.14 -17.70
C ARG A 176 13.60 0.90 -17.15
N LEU A 177 14.47 0.33 -17.97
CA LEU A 177 15.86 0.07 -17.64
C LEU A 177 16.72 1.23 -18.14
N SER A 178 17.06 2.14 -17.24
CA SER A 178 17.96 3.26 -17.53
C SER A 178 19.29 3.04 -16.81
N LEU A 179 20.41 3.13 -17.53
CA LEU A 179 21.71 3.27 -16.89
C LEU A 179 21.72 4.56 -16.06
N PRO A 180 22.32 4.57 -14.86
CA PRO A 180 22.55 5.83 -14.17
C PRO A 180 23.36 6.73 -15.11
N MET A 181 22.79 7.87 -15.50
CA MET A 181 23.58 8.89 -16.18
C MET A 181 24.62 9.37 -15.17
N ASP A 182 25.89 9.17 -15.47
CA ASP A 182 26.99 9.78 -14.74
C ASP A 182 26.75 11.30 -14.71
N VAL A 183 26.38 11.81 -13.55
CA VAL A 183 26.39 13.25 -13.28
C VAL A 183 27.86 13.64 -13.25
N SER A 184 28.34 14.17 -14.38
CA SER A 184 29.65 14.82 -14.51
C SER A 184 29.62 16.21 -13.88
#